data_AF-A0A1G2W005-F1
#
_entry.id   AF-A0A1G2W005-F1
#
_cell.length_a   1.000
_cell.length_b   1.000
_cell.length_c   1.000
_cell.angle_alpha   90.00
_cell.angle_beta   90.00
_cell.angle_gamma   90.00
#
_symmetry.space_group_name_H-M   'P 1'
#
loop_
_entity.id
_entity.type
_entity.pdbx_description
1 polymer ?
#
loop_
_entity_poly.entity_id
_entity_poly.type
_entity_poly.pdbx_seq_one_letter_code
_entity_poly.pdbx_strand_id
1 'polypeptide(L)'
;MCVRRSVLGMLAILAASLCVPDTASAEMEGYVTRPMWLRRPSADDMRRLYPSQERGVEGIVSADCVLDEGGQFTSCEIVEETPVGRGFGDSTIRLAKLFKMTPIDADGVPVAGRKLRLPVRWHAGLSR
;
A
#
# COMPACT_ATOMS: atom_id res chain seq x y z
N MET A 1 -21.87 -22.81 1.97
CA MET A 1 -23.23 -23.32 1.65
C MET A 1 -23.46 -23.18 0.14
N CYS A 2 -23.78 -24.25 -0.58
CA CYS A 2 -24.03 -24.25 -2.03
C CYS A 2 -25.53 -24.13 -2.33
N VAL A 3 -25.93 -23.14 -3.13
CA VAL A 3 -27.32 -22.97 -3.55
C VAL A 3 -27.61 -23.92 -4.72
N ARG A 4 -28.49 -24.91 -4.52
CA ARG A 4 -28.98 -25.81 -5.58
C ARG A 4 -29.99 -25.08 -6.47
N ARG A 5 -29.63 -24.80 -7.72
CA ARG A 5 -30.62 -24.52 -8.77
C ARG A 5 -30.92 -25.83 -9.52
N SER A 6 -32.12 -26.36 -9.32
CA SER A 6 -32.63 -27.52 -10.06
C SER A 6 -32.91 -27.12 -11.51
N VAL A 7 -32.21 -27.74 -12.47
CA VAL A 7 -32.61 -27.73 -13.88
C VAL A 7 -32.65 -29.18 -14.34
N LEU A 8 -33.86 -29.74 -14.40
CA LEU A 8 -34.15 -31.01 -15.09
C LEU A 8 -34.16 -30.73 -16.59
N GLY A 9 -33.26 -31.36 -17.35
CA GLY A 9 -33.27 -31.28 -18.81
C GLY A 9 -31.98 -31.82 -19.43
N MET A 10 -32.03 -33.06 -19.91
CA MET A 10 -30.98 -33.77 -20.66
C MET A 10 -30.43 -32.93 -21.82
N LEU A 11 -29.11 -32.71 -21.83
CA LEU A 11 -28.25 -32.59 -23.00
C LEU A 11 -26.82 -32.79 -22.53
N ALA A 12 -26.15 -33.82 -23.05
CA ALA A 12 -24.78 -34.18 -22.71
C ALA A 12 -23.81 -33.11 -23.24
N ILE A 13 -23.53 -32.10 -22.42
CA ILE A 13 -22.35 -31.26 -22.57
C ILE A 13 -21.31 -31.84 -21.62
N LEU A 14 -20.14 -32.23 -22.16
CA LEU A 14 -18.93 -32.47 -21.39
C LEU A 14 -18.56 -31.16 -20.68
N ALA A 15 -19.21 -30.88 -19.55
CA ALA A 15 -18.89 -29.74 -18.71
C ALA A 15 -17.62 -30.08 -17.92
N ALA A 16 -16.47 -29.89 -18.56
CA ALA A 16 -15.22 -29.72 -17.83
C ALA A 16 -15.44 -28.56 -16.85
N SER A 17 -15.47 -28.88 -15.56
CA SER A 17 -15.72 -27.94 -14.49
C SER A 17 -14.57 -26.92 -14.43
N LEU A 18 -14.81 -25.71 -14.93
CA LEU A 18 -13.92 -24.57 -14.72
C LEU A 18 -14.12 -24.07 -13.28
N CYS A 19 -13.67 -24.84 -12.29
CA CYS A 19 -13.36 -24.28 -10.99
C CYS A 19 -12.11 -23.43 -11.16
N VAL A 20 -12.28 -22.11 -11.35
CA VAL A 20 -11.16 -21.18 -11.23
C VAL A 20 -10.83 -21.12 -9.73
N PRO A 21 -9.62 -21.52 -9.29
CA PRO A 21 -9.22 -21.26 -7.92
C PRO A 21 -9.20 -19.75 -7.72
N ASP A 22 -9.85 -19.26 -6.66
CA ASP A 22 -9.82 -17.86 -6.23
C ASP A 22 -8.39 -17.54 -5.75
N THR A 23 -7.47 -17.31 -6.69
CA THR A 23 -6.05 -17.09 -6.42
C THR A 23 -5.76 -15.62 -6.10
N ALA A 24 -6.77 -14.75 -6.17
CA ALA A 24 -6.64 -13.31 -5.96
C ALA A 24 -6.39 -12.92 -4.49
N SER A 25 -6.57 -13.81 -3.51
CA SER A 25 -6.43 -13.46 -2.09
C SER A 25 -5.05 -13.75 -1.49
N ALA A 26 -4.20 -14.55 -2.13
CA ALA A 26 -2.90 -14.94 -1.57
C ALA A 26 -1.80 -13.86 -1.76
N GLU A 27 -2.05 -12.87 -2.61
CA GLU A 27 -1.04 -11.89 -3.04
C GLU A 27 -0.66 -10.87 -1.94
N MET A 28 -1.52 -10.71 -0.92
CA MET A 28 -1.33 -9.77 0.20
C MET A 28 -0.89 -10.47 1.49
N GLU A 29 -0.57 -11.77 1.46
CA GLU A 29 0.02 -12.41 2.63
C GLU A 29 1.32 -11.70 3.03
N GLY A 30 1.43 -11.36 4.33
CA GLY A 30 2.55 -10.58 4.85
C GLY A 30 2.42 -9.06 4.71
N TYR A 31 1.33 -8.53 4.13
CA TYR A 31 1.05 -7.09 4.18
C TYR A 31 0.25 -6.71 5.43
N VAL A 32 0.53 -5.53 5.99
CA VAL A 32 -0.28 -4.90 7.03
C VAL A 32 -1.44 -4.15 6.37
N THR A 33 -2.66 -4.62 6.61
CA THR A 33 -3.88 -4.08 5.98
C THR A 33 -4.68 -3.17 6.92
N ARG A 34 -4.51 -3.33 8.25
CA ARG A 34 -5.17 -2.51 9.28
C ARG A 34 -4.15 -1.80 10.17
N PRO A 35 -3.41 -0.81 9.63
CA PRO A 35 -2.35 -0.14 10.36
C PRO A 35 -2.88 0.71 11.51
N MET A 36 -2.15 0.70 12.63
CA MET A 36 -2.35 1.60 13.76
C MET A 36 -1.16 2.54 13.87
N TRP A 37 -1.42 3.84 13.75
CA TRP A 37 -0.37 4.86 13.65
C TRP A 37 -0.06 5.49 15.01
N LEU A 38 1.21 5.46 15.42
CA LEU A 38 1.71 6.28 16.52
C LEU A 38 2.11 7.67 16.04
N ARG A 39 2.68 7.76 14.84
CA ARG A 39 3.07 9.03 14.22
C ARG A 39 2.90 8.99 12.72
N ARG A 40 2.33 10.07 12.19
CA ARG A 40 2.31 10.39 10.76
C ARG A 40 3.03 11.71 10.54
N PRO A 41 3.66 11.92 9.37
CA PRO A 41 4.23 13.22 9.02
C PRO A 41 3.18 14.32 9.09
N SER A 42 3.61 15.49 9.53
CA SER A 42 2.83 16.72 9.55
C SER A 42 2.83 17.39 8.17
N ALA A 43 1.98 18.41 7.99
CA ALA A 43 2.01 19.25 6.79
C ALA A 43 3.35 20.00 6.63
N ASP A 44 4.03 20.35 7.73
CA ASP A 44 5.37 20.96 7.66
C ASP A 44 6.41 19.96 7.15
N ASP A 45 6.34 18.70 7.61
CA ASP A 45 7.22 17.64 7.09
C ASP A 45 7.02 17.43 5.59
N MET A 46 5.76 17.43 5.15
CA MET A 46 5.42 17.34 3.73
C MET A 46 5.97 18.53 2.94
N ARG A 47 5.78 19.77 3.40
CA ARG A 47 6.32 20.97 2.74
C ARG A 47 7.85 20.94 2.69
N ARG A 48 8.51 20.59 3.79
CA ARG A 48 9.97 20.56 3.90
C ARG A 48 10.62 19.52 2.99
N LEU A 49 9.92 18.39 2.75
CA LEU A 49 10.41 17.31 1.89
C LEU A 49 9.88 17.39 0.46
N TYR A 50 9.09 18.40 0.13
CA TYR A 50 8.57 18.59 -1.20
C TYR A 50 9.73 18.80 -2.21
N PRO A 51 9.73 18.15 -3.39
CA PRO A 51 10.77 18.35 -4.40
C PRO A 51 10.87 19.81 -4.86
N SER A 52 11.98 20.48 -4.54
CA SER A 52 12.11 21.93 -4.71
C SER A 52 12.01 22.43 -6.15
N GLN A 53 12.27 21.56 -7.13
CA GLN A 53 12.18 21.85 -8.56
C GLN A 53 10.74 21.72 -9.11
N GLU A 54 9.84 21.06 -8.38
CA GLU A 54 8.48 20.71 -8.83
C GLU A 54 7.42 21.67 -8.29
N ARG A 55 7.75 22.97 -8.27
CA ARG A 55 6.87 24.01 -7.73
C ARG A 55 5.53 24.01 -8.46
N GLY A 56 4.45 23.86 -7.70
CA GLY A 56 3.10 23.88 -8.24
C GLY A 56 2.66 22.59 -8.95
N VAL A 57 3.44 21.50 -8.89
CA VAL A 57 3.12 20.23 -9.56
C VAL A 57 2.64 19.18 -8.56
N GLU A 58 1.46 18.61 -8.74
CA GLU A 58 1.03 17.50 -7.88
C GLU A 58 1.75 16.19 -8.22
N GLY A 59 1.92 15.35 -7.20
CA GLY A 59 2.53 14.04 -7.34
C GLY A 59 1.80 12.98 -6.52
N ILE A 60 1.77 11.76 -7.02
CA ILE A 60 1.29 10.57 -6.30
C ILE A 60 2.39 9.53 -6.38
N VAL A 61 2.73 8.94 -5.24
CA VAL A 61 3.74 7.89 -5.13
C VAL A 61 3.18 6.76 -4.29
N SER A 62 3.35 5.53 -4.75
CA SER A 62 3.10 4.33 -3.99
C SER A 62 4.43 3.64 -3.70
N ALA A 63 4.72 3.39 -2.42
CA ALA A 63 5.92 2.67 -2.01
C ALA A 63 5.55 1.43 -1.19
N ASP A 64 6.26 0.33 -1.38
CA ASP A 64 6.18 -0.82 -0.49
C ASP A 64 7.32 -0.75 0.52
N CYS A 65 6.97 -0.76 1.80
CA CYS A 65 7.92 -0.59 2.90
C CYS A 65 7.88 -1.77 3.85
N VAL A 66 9.04 -2.22 4.33
CA VAL A 66 9.16 -3.19 5.43
C VAL A 66 9.18 -2.45 6.77
N LEU A 67 8.49 -3.01 7.77
CA LEU A 67 8.48 -2.50 9.14
C LEU A 67 9.46 -3.27 10.04
N ASP A 68 10.13 -2.56 10.94
CA ASP A 68 10.95 -3.17 12.00
C ASP A 68 10.14 -3.53 13.25
N GLU A 69 10.81 -4.10 14.27
CA GLU A 69 10.22 -4.48 15.56
C GLU A 69 9.55 -3.31 16.29
N GLY A 70 10.03 -2.09 16.09
CA GLY A 70 9.47 -0.88 16.68
C GLY A 70 8.31 -0.29 15.88
N GLY A 71 7.99 -0.83 14.70
CA GLY A 71 7.01 -0.27 13.76
C GLY A 71 7.54 0.91 12.92
N GLN A 72 8.85 1.03 12.73
CA GLN A 72 9.49 2.03 11.87
C GLN A 72 9.61 1.47 10.44
N PHE A 73 9.54 2.36 9.46
CA PHE A 73 9.65 2.02 8.04
C PHE A 73 11.13 2.05 7.65
N THR A 74 11.67 0.94 7.15
CA THR A 74 13.10 0.79 6.89
C THR A 74 13.41 0.61 5.41
N SER A 75 12.99 -0.51 4.82
CA SER A 75 13.25 -0.87 3.42
C SER A 75 12.06 -0.49 2.55
N CYS A 76 12.04 0.76 2.07
CA CYS A 76 11.00 1.27 1.17
C CYS A 76 11.46 1.28 -0.29
N GLU A 77 10.63 0.72 -1.16
CA GLU A 77 10.83 0.67 -2.61
C GLU A 77 9.66 1.32 -3.33
N ILE A 78 9.94 2.15 -4.35
CA ILE A 78 8.89 2.81 -5.13
C ILE A 78 8.28 1.80 -6.10
N VAL A 79 6.97 1.62 -5.98
CA VAL A 79 6.17 0.78 -6.88
C VAL A 79 5.63 1.61 -8.04
N GLU A 80 5.21 2.83 -7.76
CA GLU A 80 4.63 3.75 -8.75
C GLU A 80 4.92 5.20 -8.36
N GLU A 81 5.22 6.03 -9.36
CA GLU A 81 5.35 7.48 -9.23
C GLU A 81 4.66 8.14 -10.42
N THR A 82 3.81 9.12 -10.15
CA THR A 82 3.17 9.95 -11.17
C THR A 82 3.21 11.41 -10.74
N PRO A 83 3.77 12.33 -11.53
CA PRO A 83 4.55 12.10 -12.76
C PRO A 83 5.89 11.40 -12.51
N VAL A 84 6.26 10.46 -13.39
CA VAL A 84 7.52 9.69 -13.28
C VAL A 84 8.74 10.61 -13.35
N GLY A 85 9.75 10.32 -12.51
CA GLY A 85 11.08 10.92 -12.63
C GLY A 85 11.16 12.39 -12.20
N ARG A 86 10.21 12.86 -11.39
CA ARG A 86 10.18 14.24 -10.88
C ARG A 86 10.76 14.37 -9.46
N GLY A 87 11.22 13.27 -8.87
CA GLY A 87 11.83 13.23 -7.55
C GLY A 87 10.82 13.08 -6.41
N PHE A 88 9.54 12.84 -6.70
CA PHE A 88 8.55 12.54 -5.66
C PHE A 88 8.84 11.19 -5.00
N GLY A 89 9.40 10.23 -5.73
CA GLY A 89 9.85 8.94 -5.19
C GLY A 89 10.88 9.11 -4.07
N ASP A 90 11.96 9.86 -4.33
CA ASP A 90 13.01 10.12 -3.35
C ASP A 90 12.48 10.86 -2.11
N SER A 91 11.63 11.85 -2.32
CA SER A 91 10.96 12.56 -1.23
C SER A 91 10.07 11.63 -0.42
N THR A 92 9.37 10.69 -1.05
CA THR A 92 8.54 9.67 -0.39
C THR A 92 9.38 8.73 0.47
N ILE A 93 10.54 8.27 0.00
CA ILE A 93 11.46 7.43 0.78
C ILE A 93 11.96 8.18 2.03
N ARG A 94 12.27 9.48 1.91
CA ARG A 94 12.68 10.31 3.05
C ARG A 94 11.53 10.52 4.04
N LEU A 95 10.33 10.77 3.52
CA LEU A 95 9.12 10.96 4.31
C LEU A 95 8.73 9.69 5.07
N ALA A 96 8.89 8.51 4.46
CA ALA A 96 8.56 7.22 5.05
C ALA A 96 9.23 7.01 6.42
N LYS A 97 10.47 7.48 6.59
CA LYS A 97 11.23 7.41 7.86
C LYS A 97 10.58 8.16 9.03
N LEU A 98 9.66 9.08 8.75
CA LEU A 98 8.94 9.85 9.77
C LEU A 98 7.69 9.12 10.27
N PHE A 99 7.16 8.17 9.51
CA PHE A 99 6.05 7.33 9.96
C PHE A 99 6.49 6.42 11.10
N LYS A 100 5.57 6.17 12.03
CA LYS A 100 5.72 5.16 13.07
C LYS A 100 4.38 4.52 13.36
N MET A 101 4.36 3.19 13.34
CA MET A 101 3.23 2.37 13.74
C MET A 101 3.40 1.83 15.14
N THR A 102 2.30 1.36 15.73
CA THR A 102 2.39 0.45 16.87
C THR A 102 3.07 -0.85 16.44
N PRO A 103 3.81 -1.53 17.34
CA PRO A 103 4.43 -2.84 17.03
C PRO A 103 3.44 -3.95 16.67
N ILE A 104 2.16 -3.76 16.95
CA ILE A 104 1.06 -4.69 16.68
C ILE A 104 -0.02 -3.93 15.91
N ASP A 105 -0.59 -4.55 14.88
CA ASP A 105 -1.70 -3.98 14.10
C ASP A 105 -3.07 -4.15 14.79
N ALA A 106 -4.14 -3.68 14.16
CA ALA A 106 -5.48 -3.78 14.74
C ALA A 106 -6.00 -5.22 14.84
N ASP A 107 -5.38 -6.19 14.16
CA ASP A 107 -5.69 -7.62 14.20
C ASP A 107 -4.95 -8.35 15.34
N GLY A 108 -4.09 -7.65 16.09
CA GLY A 108 -3.28 -8.26 17.12
C GLY A 108 -2.03 -8.95 16.58
N VAL A 109 -1.67 -8.70 15.31
CA VAL A 109 -0.52 -9.34 14.65
C VAL A 109 0.70 -8.40 14.70
N PRO A 110 1.90 -8.92 15.04
CA PRO A 110 3.12 -8.12 14.97
C PRO A 110 3.36 -7.55 13.58
N VAL A 111 3.85 -6.31 13.49
CA VAL A 111 4.14 -5.64 12.22
C VAL A 111 5.57 -5.89 11.71
N ALA A 112 6.46 -6.34 12.59
CA ALA A 112 7.86 -6.56 12.29
C ALA A 112 8.04 -7.55 11.11
N GLY A 113 8.88 -7.18 10.13
CA GLY A 113 9.17 -7.97 8.94
C GLY A 113 8.04 -7.99 7.89
N ARG A 114 6.87 -7.42 8.19
CA ARG A 114 5.75 -7.31 7.24
C ARG A 114 5.92 -6.09 6.35
N LYS A 115 5.20 -6.11 5.23
CA LYS A 115 5.16 -5.00 4.27
C LYS A 115 3.94 -4.12 4.48
N LEU A 116 4.04 -2.85 4.14
CA LEU A 116 2.88 -1.97 3.99
C LEU A 116 3.04 -1.15 2.72
N ARG A 117 1.97 -1.11 1.91
CA ARG A 117 1.87 -0.20 0.77
C ARG A 117 1.50 1.18 1.29
N LEU A 118 2.43 2.12 1.14
CA LEU A 118 2.32 3.50 1.58
C LEU A 118 2.02 4.40 0.37
N PRO A 119 0.75 4.78 0.15
CA PRO A 119 0.41 5.81 -0.82
C PRO A 119 0.66 7.21 -0.23
N VAL A 120 1.41 8.05 -0.96
CA VAL A 120 1.70 9.44 -0.61
C VAL A 120 1.22 10.35 -1.72
N ARG A 121 0.44 11.37 -1.35
CA ARG A 121 0.02 12.44 -2.25
C ARG A 121 0.78 13.72 -1.90
N TRP A 122 1.49 14.25 -2.89
CA TRP A 122 2.17 15.52 -2.86
C TRP A 122 1.27 16.58 -3.48
N HIS A 123 0.87 17.57 -2.68
CA HIS A 123 0.02 18.66 -3.12
C HIS A 123 0.86 19.86 -3.54
N ALA A 124 0.55 20.44 -4.69
CA ALA A 124 1.19 21.65 -5.23
C ALA A 124 1.17 22.83 -4.23
N GLY A 125 0.15 22.93 -3.37
CA GLY A 125 0.06 23.97 -2.34
C GLY A 125 1.17 23.90 -1.28
N LEU A 126 1.82 22.75 -1.12
CA LEU A 126 2.91 22.54 -0.15
C LEU A 126 4.27 22.99 -0.68
N SER A 127 4.38 23.37 -1.95
CA SER A 127 5.66 23.79 -2.55
C SER A 127 5.99 25.28 -2.32
N ARG A 128 5.20 25.98 -1.51
CA ARG A 128 5.29 27.43 -1.28
C ARG A 128 5.90 27.76 0.07
#